data_AF-A0A939JKY1-F1
#
_entry.id   AF-A0A939JKY1-F1
#
_cell.length_a   1.000
_cell.length_b   1.000
_cell.length_c   1.000
_cell.angle_alpha   90.00
_cell.angle_beta   90.00
_cell.angle_gamma   90.00
#
_symmetry.space_group_name_H-M   'P 1'
#
loop_
_entity.id
_entity.type
_entity.pdbx_description
1 polymer ?
#
loop_
_entity_poly.entity_id
_entity_poly.type
_entity_poly.pdbx_seq_one_letter_code
_entity_poly.pdbx_strand_id
1 'polypeptide(L)'
;MLDAARSVVADRATALAAVRAALAPLQNSLVLDELGSIPVSRLKDVTEGRLRLTALEQAGFTTVRQVHEAGRYALQQVPGVGRQTADQALAAAGQIARAVADTVSVRIEVDRPEPRTTALIGALHPLVQAGSELRRAYDTARQLDTTIGPLLDRAGLARGRLRMAFAGQRRRTAALSALDAIRSVTREASARETPTLLAQASADLLRRPATEAETWVDFELRSADYYSQLAEIAGQEPDLAAAEGFVPSEIAERVRAQQLDDTHLRVSLRGYQSFGARFALAQRRVIIGDEMGLGKTIQAIAAMAHLAARGSTHFMVVCPASVLINWSREISSRSTLRACPVHGPDRQESFAEWCDRGGIAVTTFDSLHLLPAPTDTRPA
;
A
#
# COMPACT_ATOMS: atom_id res chain seq x y z
N MET A 1 0.80 -1.03 32.51
CA MET A 1 1.53 -1.62 31.37
C MET A 1 0.67 -2.63 30.62
N LEU A 2 0.16 -3.69 31.27
CA LEU A 2 -0.77 -4.62 30.60
C LEU A 2 -2.03 -3.91 30.10
N ASP A 3 -2.63 -3.03 30.90
CA ASP A 3 -3.80 -2.25 30.46
C ASP A 3 -3.46 -1.37 29.26
N ALA A 4 -2.31 -0.68 29.26
CA ALA A 4 -1.85 0.11 28.12
C ALA A 4 -1.65 -0.75 26.84
N ALA A 5 -1.12 -1.98 26.98
CA ALA A 5 -1.00 -2.91 25.87
C ALA A 5 -2.39 -3.30 25.32
N ARG A 6 -3.34 -3.61 26.21
CA ARG A 6 -4.73 -3.91 25.82
C ARG A 6 -5.42 -2.71 25.16
N SER A 7 -5.19 -1.50 25.65
CA SER A 7 -5.68 -0.27 25.04
C SER A 7 -5.18 -0.13 23.62
N VAL A 8 -3.88 -0.24 23.35
CA VAL A 8 -3.33 -0.16 21.97
C VAL A 8 -3.98 -1.17 21.03
N VAL A 9 -4.18 -2.41 21.48
CA VAL A 9 -4.86 -3.45 20.67
C VAL A 9 -6.31 -3.05 20.38
N ALA A 10 -7.04 -2.57 21.38
CA ALA A 10 -8.43 -2.15 21.25
C ALA A 10 -8.59 -0.89 20.40
N ASP A 11 -7.72 0.10 20.59
CA ASP A 11 -7.72 1.36 19.85
C ASP A 11 -7.44 1.11 18.37
N ARG A 12 -6.45 0.26 18.05
CA ARG A 12 -6.16 -0.13 16.66
C ARG A 12 -7.36 -0.86 16.04
N ALA A 13 -7.99 -1.78 16.77
CA ALA A 13 -9.16 -2.49 16.26
C ALA A 13 -10.32 -1.52 15.98
N THR A 14 -10.53 -0.52 16.84
CA THR A 14 -11.54 0.53 16.67
C THR A 14 -11.25 1.41 15.46
N ALA A 15 -9.99 1.83 15.27
CA ALA A 15 -9.56 2.60 14.12
C ALA A 15 -9.77 1.83 12.80
N LEU A 16 -9.36 0.57 12.75
CA LEU A 16 -9.58 -0.31 11.59
C LEU A 16 -11.07 -0.52 11.28
N ALA A 17 -11.90 -0.67 12.31
CA ALA A 17 -13.34 -0.80 12.13
C ALA A 17 -13.97 0.48 11.55
N ALA A 18 -13.53 1.66 12.02
CA ALA A 18 -13.97 2.94 11.49
C ALA A 18 -13.60 3.11 10.01
N VAL A 19 -12.39 2.74 9.61
CA VAL A 19 -11.97 2.77 8.19
C VAL A 19 -12.83 1.84 7.35
N ARG A 20 -13.03 0.59 7.78
CA ARG A 20 -13.88 -0.37 7.04
C ARG A 20 -15.31 0.11 6.88
N ALA A 21 -15.88 0.73 7.92
CA ALA A 21 -17.21 1.31 7.87
C ALA A 21 -17.33 2.47 6.88
N ALA A 22 -16.29 3.32 6.77
CA ALA A 22 -16.23 4.41 5.79
C ALA A 22 -15.94 3.92 4.36
N LEU A 23 -15.15 2.85 4.22
CA LEU A 23 -14.74 2.28 2.94
C LEU A 23 -15.85 1.49 2.24
N ALA A 24 -16.60 0.68 3.00
CA ALA A 24 -17.65 -0.20 2.48
C ALA A 24 -18.66 0.48 1.53
N PRO A 25 -19.26 1.66 1.85
CA PRO A 25 -20.21 2.31 0.96
C PRO A 25 -19.57 2.83 -0.33
N LEU A 26 -18.29 3.23 -0.31
CA LEU A 26 -17.57 3.67 -1.50
C LEU A 26 -17.28 2.49 -2.43
N GLN A 27 -16.75 1.38 -1.89
CA GLN A 27 -16.54 0.15 -2.64
C GLN A 27 -17.85 -0.39 -3.22
N ASN A 28 -18.92 -0.42 -2.43
CA ASN A 28 -20.21 -0.91 -2.90
C ASN A 28 -20.77 -0.08 -4.07
N SER A 29 -20.59 1.24 -4.05
CA SER A 29 -21.01 2.10 -5.19
C SER A 29 -20.26 1.72 -6.46
N LEU A 30 -18.93 1.62 -6.39
CA LEU A 30 -18.10 1.28 -7.54
C LEU A 30 -18.40 -0.13 -8.07
N VAL A 31 -18.65 -1.10 -7.18
CA VAL A 31 -19.07 -2.45 -7.57
C VAL A 31 -20.41 -2.40 -8.31
N LEU A 32 -21.40 -1.66 -7.79
CA LEU A 32 -22.70 -1.56 -8.45
C LEU A 32 -22.62 -0.85 -9.81
N ASP A 33 -21.73 0.13 -9.96
CA ASP A 33 -21.51 0.81 -11.23
C ASP A 33 -20.87 -0.12 -12.26
N GLU A 34 -19.86 -0.90 -11.85
CA GLU A 34 -19.23 -1.91 -12.71
C GLU A 34 -20.21 -3.04 -13.08
N LEU A 35 -21.00 -3.55 -12.12
CA LEU A 35 -22.06 -4.53 -12.42
C LEU A 35 -23.12 -3.99 -13.39
N GLY A 36 -23.28 -2.67 -13.48
CA GLY A 36 -24.14 -2.00 -14.43
C GLY A 36 -23.63 -2.06 -15.87
N SER A 37 -22.32 -2.21 -16.07
CA SER A 37 -21.70 -2.37 -17.40
C SER A 37 -21.75 -3.84 -17.87
N ILE A 38 -21.84 -4.79 -16.93
CA ILE A 38 -21.78 -6.22 -17.22
C ILE A 38 -23.16 -6.74 -17.68
N PRO A 39 -23.27 -7.33 -18.88
CA PRO A 39 -24.54 -7.83 -19.38
C PRO A 39 -25.00 -9.07 -18.61
N VAL A 40 -26.32 -9.23 -18.44
CA VAL A 40 -26.93 -10.36 -17.72
C VAL A 40 -26.52 -11.72 -18.29
N SER A 41 -26.16 -11.77 -19.57
CA SER A 41 -25.66 -12.96 -20.27
C SER A 41 -24.45 -13.60 -19.58
N ARG A 42 -23.61 -12.81 -18.89
CA ARG A 42 -22.42 -13.27 -18.15
C ARG A 42 -22.75 -14.19 -16.97
N LEU A 43 -23.99 -14.21 -16.49
CA LEU A 43 -24.44 -15.17 -15.48
C LEU A 43 -24.39 -16.63 -15.96
N LYS A 44 -24.48 -16.86 -17.28
CA LYS A 44 -24.32 -18.22 -17.86
C LYS A 44 -22.90 -18.75 -17.68
N ASP A 45 -21.88 -17.88 -17.81
CA ASP A 45 -20.48 -18.28 -17.74
C ASP A 45 -20.13 -18.82 -16.35
N VAL A 46 -20.68 -18.20 -15.31
CA VAL A 46 -20.47 -18.56 -13.90
C VAL A 46 -21.26 -19.83 -13.51
N THR A 47 -22.34 -20.13 -14.22
CA THR A 47 -23.22 -21.28 -13.94
C THR A 47 -22.98 -22.47 -14.86
N GLU A 48 -21.86 -22.50 -15.59
CA GLU A 48 -21.53 -23.52 -16.59
C GLU A 48 -22.66 -23.72 -17.63
N GLY A 49 -23.36 -22.64 -17.99
CA GLY A 49 -24.46 -22.66 -18.96
C GLY A 49 -25.78 -23.27 -18.45
N ARG A 50 -25.88 -23.64 -17.17
CA ARG A 50 -27.09 -24.28 -16.61
C ARG A 50 -28.25 -23.29 -16.41
N LEU A 51 -27.98 -21.99 -16.43
CA LEU A 51 -28.96 -20.94 -16.18
C LEU A 51 -29.66 -20.50 -17.48
N ARG A 52 -31.00 -20.65 -17.52
CA ARG A 52 -31.84 -20.13 -18.60
C ARG A 52 -32.16 -18.65 -18.37
N LEU A 53 -31.55 -17.77 -19.15
CA LEU A 53 -31.66 -16.32 -18.98
C LEU A 53 -32.79 -15.65 -19.77
N THR A 54 -33.39 -16.35 -20.74
CA THR A 54 -34.35 -15.75 -21.69
C THR A 54 -35.55 -15.11 -21.00
N ALA A 55 -36.06 -15.71 -19.91
CA ALA A 55 -37.17 -15.15 -19.14
C ALA A 55 -36.77 -13.85 -18.41
N LEU A 56 -35.53 -13.77 -17.91
CA LEU A 56 -35.00 -12.56 -17.27
C LEU A 56 -34.77 -11.44 -18.30
N GLU A 57 -34.18 -11.78 -19.45
CA GLU A 57 -33.96 -10.84 -20.56
C GLU A 57 -35.29 -10.26 -21.08
N GLN A 58 -36.32 -11.11 -21.26
CA GLN A 58 -37.67 -10.68 -21.67
C GLN A 58 -38.37 -9.81 -20.62
N ALA A 59 -38.04 -10.00 -19.34
CA ALA A 59 -38.55 -9.17 -18.24
C ALA A 59 -37.77 -7.86 -18.05
N GLY A 60 -36.81 -7.55 -18.92
CA GLY A 60 -36.05 -6.30 -18.92
C GLY A 60 -34.80 -6.30 -18.05
N PHE A 61 -34.38 -7.46 -17.52
CA PHE A 61 -33.07 -7.60 -16.89
C PHE A 61 -32.00 -7.69 -17.97
N THR A 62 -31.28 -6.60 -18.20
CA THR A 62 -30.21 -6.48 -19.19
C THR A 62 -28.81 -6.54 -18.56
N THR A 63 -28.69 -6.21 -17.28
CA THR A 63 -27.38 -6.13 -16.58
C THR A 63 -27.33 -7.02 -15.34
N VAL A 64 -26.12 -7.37 -14.90
CA VAL A 64 -25.91 -8.13 -13.67
C VAL A 64 -26.34 -7.33 -12.44
N ARG A 65 -26.16 -6.00 -12.44
CA ARG A 65 -26.62 -5.11 -11.36
C ARG A 65 -28.10 -5.30 -11.05
N GLN A 66 -28.95 -5.30 -12.08
CA GLN A 66 -30.41 -5.42 -11.90
C GLN A 66 -30.78 -6.75 -11.24
N VAL A 67 -30.12 -7.84 -11.63
CA VAL A 67 -30.34 -9.16 -11.00
C VAL A 67 -29.84 -9.17 -9.56
N HIS A 68 -28.69 -8.54 -9.29
CA HIS A 68 -28.11 -8.44 -7.95
C HIS A 68 -29.02 -7.65 -6.98
N GLU A 69 -29.63 -6.55 -7.44
CA GLU A 69 -30.48 -5.67 -6.63
C GLU A 69 -31.92 -6.19 -6.47
N ALA A 70 -32.48 -6.92 -7.45
CA ALA A 70 -33.89 -7.34 -7.47
C ALA A 70 -34.28 -8.30 -6.33
N GLY A 71 -33.33 -9.02 -5.75
CA GLY A 71 -33.58 -9.96 -4.67
C GLY A 71 -34.46 -11.16 -5.09
N ARG A 72 -34.59 -12.14 -4.18
CA ARG A 72 -35.22 -13.44 -4.48
C ARG A 72 -36.68 -13.34 -4.90
N TYR A 73 -37.44 -12.45 -4.25
CA TYR A 73 -38.87 -12.32 -4.48
C TYR A 73 -39.18 -11.72 -5.86
N ALA A 74 -38.52 -10.63 -6.24
CA ALA A 74 -38.81 -9.97 -7.52
C ALA A 74 -38.45 -10.86 -8.71
N LEU A 75 -37.36 -11.63 -8.63
CA LEU A 75 -36.99 -12.59 -9.68
C LEU A 75 -38.04 -13.70 -9.84
N GLN A 76 -38.71 -14.14 -8.77
CA GLN A 76 -39.76 -15.16 -8.85
C GLN A 76 -41.08 -14.64 -9.42
N GLN A 77 -41.28 -13.31 -9.48
CA GLN A 77 -42.44 -12.71 -10.13
C GLN A 77 -42.30 -12.71 -11.67
N VAL A 78 -41.11 -13.00 -12.19
CA VAL A 78 -40.87 -13.12 -13.63
C VAL A 78 -41.49 -14.42 -14.15
N PRO A 79 -42.42 -14.37 -15.12
CA PRO A 79 -43.00 -15.57 -15.71
C PRO A 79 -41.93 -16.53 -16.25
N GLY A 80 -41.95 -17.79 -15.79
CA GLY A 80 -40.98 -18.81 -16.19
C GLY A 80 -39.72 -18.90 -15.32
N VAL A 81 -39.58 -18.05 -14.29
CA VAL A 81 -38.47 -18.11 -13.34
C VAL A 81 -38.93 -18.77 -12.03
N GLY A 82 -38.53 -20.03 -11.84
CA GLY A 82 -38.79 -20.75 -10.59
C GLY A 82 -37.79 -20.38 -9.49
N ARG A 83 -38.08 -20.80 -8.25
CA ARG A 83 -37.21 -20.58 -7.08
C ARG A 83 -35.76 -20.99 -7.31
N GLN A 84 -35.51 -22.14 -7.93
CA GLN A 84 -34.15 -22.64 -8.21
C GLN A 84 -33.41 -21.72 -9.20
N THR A 85 -34.10 -21.22 -10.22
CA THR A 85 -33.53 -20.32 -11.23
C THR A 85 -33.22 -18.95 -10.63
N ALA A 86 -34.10 -18.41 -9.78
CA ALA A 86 -33.84 -17.18 -9.03
C ALA A 86 -32.62 -17.34 -8.09
N ASP A 87 -32.52 -18.46 -7.39
CA ASP A 87 -31.39 -18.73 -6.47
C ASP A 87 -30.07 -18.86 -7.21
N GLN A 88 -30.06 -19.53 -8.36
CA GLN A 88 -28.86 -19.64 -9.21
C GLN A 88 -28.46 -18.30 -9.82
N ALA A 89 -29.42 -17.48 -10.27
CA ALA A 89 -29.15 -16.16 -10.81
C ALA A 89 -28.56 -15.22 -9.75
N LEU A 90 -29.11 -15.22 -8.52
CA LEU A 90 -28.58 -14.44 -7.41
C LEU A 90 -27.21 -14.93 -6.94
N ALA A 91 -27.00 -16.25 -6.89
CA ALA A 91 -25.70 -16.81 -6.53
C ALA A 91 -24.63 -16.43 -7.56
N ALA A 92 -24.95 -16.52 -8.85
CA ALA A 92 -24.05 -16.13 -9.93
C ALA A 92 -23.78 -14.62 -9.91
N ALA A 93 -24.81 -13.79 -9.76
CA ALA A 93 -24.64 -12.34 -9.65
C ALA A 93 -23.81 -11.95 -8.42
N GLY A 94 -24.01 -12.64 -7.28
CA GLY A 94 -23.22 -12.45 -6.08
C GLY A 94 -21.76 -12.92 -6.23
N GLN A 95 -21.48 -13.95 -7.01
CA GLN A 95 -20.11 -14.37 -7.34
C GLN A 95 -19.41 -13.35 -8.22
N ILE A 96 -20.08 -12.83 -9.26
CA ILE A 96 -19.54 -11.74 -10.09
C ILE A 96 -19.30 -10.49 -9.22
N ALA A 97 -20.25 -10.12 -8.35
CA ALA A 97 -20.10 -8.97 -7.46
C ALA A 97 -18.88 -9.07 -6.53
N ARG A 98 -18.59 -10.27 -5.98
CA ARG A 98 -17.38 -10.50 -5.18
C ARG A 98 -16.12 -10.38 -6.03
N ALA A 99 -16.09 -11.01 -7.21
CA ALA A 99 -14.95 -10.91 -8.12
C ALA A 99 -14.66 -9.46 -8.55
N VAL A 100 -15.71 -8.67 -8.79
CA VAL A 100 -15.60 -7.23 -9.07
C VAL A 100 -15.08 -6.48 -7.85
N ALA A 101 -15.62 -6.73 -6.65
CA ALA A 101 -15.19 -6.10 -5.40
C ALA A 101 -13.70 -6.31 -5.11
N ASP A 102 -13.14 -7.45 -5.51
CA ASP A 102 -11.72 -7.76 -5.35
C ASP A 102 -10.81 -6.95 -6.29
N THR A 103 -11.36 -6.39 -7.38
CA THR A 103 -10.61 -5.64 -8.41
C THR A 103 -10.78 -4.12 -8.33
N VAL A 104 -11.85 -3.66 -7.69
CA VAL A 104 -12.22 -2.25 -7.65
C VAL A 104 -11.44 -1.51 -6.56
N SER A 105 -10.67 -0.51 -6.97
CA SER A 105 -9.92 0.37 -6.06
C SER A 105 -10.66 1.70 -5.82
N VAL A 106 -10.77 2.14 -4.57
CA VAL A 106 -11.28 3.48 -4.25
C VAL A 106 -10.21 4.53 -4.53
N ARG A 107 -10.54 5.51 -5.39
CA ARG A 107 -9.71 6.68 -5.67
C ARG A 107 -10.31 7.91 -5.01
N ILE A 108 -9.45 8.75 -4.43
CA ILE A 108 -9.85 9.97 -3.72
C ILE A 108 -9.47 11.16 -4.61
N GLU A 109 -10.46 11.89 -5.10
CA GLU A 109 -10.27 13.12 -5.87
C GLU A 109 -10.06 14.31 -4.91
N VAL A 110 -8.91 14.98 -5.03
CA VAL A 110 -8.56 16.13 -4.18
C VAL A 110 -9.41 17.36 -4.54
N ASP A 111 -9.67 17.57 -5.83
CA ASP A 111 -10.37 18.75 -6.33
C ASP A 111 -11.90 18.70 -6.13
N ARG A 112 -12.43 17.56 -5.69
CA ARG A 112 -13.86 17.32 -5.48
C ARG A 112 -14.11 16.56 -4.18
N PRO A 113 -13.99 17.24 -3.02
CA PRO A 113 -14.22 16.61 -1.74
C PRO A 113 -15.70 16.26 -1.55
N GLU A 114 -16.01 14.97 -1.44
CA GLU A 114 -17.34 14.48 -1.11
C GLU A 114 -17.46 14.08 0.38
N PRO A 115 -18.66 14.13 0.99
CA PRO A 115 -18.84 13.73 2.39
C PRO A 115 -18.34 12.31 2.71
N ARG A 116 -18.51 11.37 1.78
CA ARG A 116 -18.08 9.97 1.95
C ARG A 116 -16.55 9.83 1.88
N THR A 117 -15.89 10.53 0.97
CA THR A 117 -14.43 10.54 0.88
C THR A 117 -13.80 11.28 2.06
N THR A 118 -14.39 12.40 2.51
CA THR A 118 -13.96 13.11 3.73
C THR A 118 -14.04 12.19 4.96
N ALA A 119 -15.12 11.43 5.11
CA ALA A 119 -15.27 10.47 6.19
C ALA A 119 -14.20 9.35 6.13
N LEU A 120 -13.85 8.86 4.94
CA LEU A 120 -12.79 7.87 4.76
C LEU A 120 -11.41 8.43 5.17
N ILE A 121 -11.05 9.63 4.71
CA ILE A 121 -9.79 10.27 5.06
C ILE A 121 -9.73 10.51 6.59
N GLY A 122 -10.80 11.03 7.19
CA GLY A 122 -10.87 11.23 8.64
C GLY A 122 -10.78 9.93 9.45
N ALA A 123 -11.24 8.81 8.90
CA ALA A 123 -11.09 7.49 9.51
C ALA A 123 -9.65 6.93 9.38
N LEU A 124 -8.97 7.20 8.26
CA LEU A 124 -7.58 6.81 8.02
C LEU A 124 -6.57 7.64 8.81
N HIS A 125 -6.90 8.90 9.10
CA HIS A 125 -6.01 9.86 9.75
C HIS A 125 -5.27 9.31 11.00
N PRO A 126 -5.92 8.67 11.98
CA PRO A 126 -5.23 8.20 13.18
C PRO A 126 -4.23 7.07 12.89
N LEU A 127 -4.48 6.25 11.87
CA LEU A 127 -3.56 5.19 11.44
C LEU A 127 -2.33 5.78 10.74
N VAL A 128 -2.53 6.79 9.89
CA VAL A 128 -1.45 7.52 9.23
C VAL A 128 -0.59 8.28 10.25
N GLN A 129 -1.21 8.90 11.25
CA GLN A 129 -0.49 9.62 12.31
C GLN A 129 0.36 8.69 13.17
N ALA A 130 -0.15 7.50 13.51
CA ALA A 130 0.59 6.53 14.30
C ALA A 130 1.78 5.93 13.53
N GLY A 131 1.75 5.99 12.19
CA GLY A 131 2.89 5.73 11.32
C GLY A 131 3.51 4.33 11.46
N SER A 132 4.80 4.22 11.17
CA SER A 132 5.53 2.95 11.17
C SER A 132 5.70 2.33 12.56
N GLU A 133 5.74 3.16 13.62
CA GLU A 133 5.90 2.69 15.00
C GLU A 133 4.64 1.97 15.53
N LEU A 134 3.46 2.21 14.94
CA LEU A 134 2.22 1.53 15.32
C LEU A 134 2.35 0.02 15.24
N ARG A 135 3.00 -0.50 14.20
CA ARG A 135 3.20 -1.95 14.03
C ARG A 135 4.03 -2.52 15.17
N ARG A 136 5.15 -1.87 15.47
CA ARG A 136 6.04 -2.25 16.58
C ARG A 136 5.33 -2.18 17.93
N ALA A 137 4.57 -1.10 18.18
CA ALA A 137 3.80 -0.94 19.42
C ALA A 137 2.73 -2.03 19.56
N TYR A 138 2.02 -2.35 18.48
CA TYR A 138 1.00 -3.40 18.46
C TYR A 138 1.59 -4.80 18.70
N ASP A 139 2.68 -5.14 18.02
CA ASP A 139 3.35 -6.44 18.19
C ASP A 139 3.86 -6.60 19.63
N THR A 140 4.45 -5.53 20.17
CA THR A 140 4.89 -5.47 21.57
C THR A 140 3.71 -5.61 22.54
N ALA A 141 2.60 -4.93 22.27
CA ALA A 141 1.38 -5.01 23.07
C ALA A 141 0.82 -6.43 23.13
N ARG A 142 0.74 -7.12 21.98
CA ARG A 142 0.29 -8.52 21.91
C ARG A 142 1.23 -9.47 22.64
N GLN A 143 2.54 -9.28 22.48
CA GLN A 143 3.53 -10.08 23.20
C GLN A 143 3.40 -9.89 24.72
N LEU A 144 3.20 -8.66 25.19
CA LEU A 144 3.00 -8.39 26.60
C LEU A 144 1.70 -9.00 27.13
N ASP A 145 0.59 -8.92 26.41
CA ASP A 145 -0.69 -9.51 26.85
C ASP A 145 -0.61 -11.04 26.93
N THR A 146 -0.02 -11.68 25.91
CA THR A 146 0.18 -13.13 25.87
C THR A 146 1.18 -13.63 26.91
N THR A 147 2.17 -12.82 27.30
CA THR A 147 3.17 -13.20 28.31
C THR A 147 2.67 -12.92 29.74
N ILE A 148 2.20 -11.70 30.01
CA ILE A 148 1.85 -11.26 31.37
C ILE A 148 0.48 -11.77 31.80
N GLY A 149 -0.50 -11.89 30.90
CA GLY A 149 -1.85 -12.35 31.21
C GLY A 149 -1.87 -13.68 31.98
N PRO A 150 -1.32 -14.77 31.41
CA PRO A 150 -1.25 -16.07 32.09
C PRO A 150 -0.43 -16.06 33.39
N LEU A 151 0.60 -15.21 33.47
CA LEU A 151 1.41 -15.07 34.67
C LEU A 151 0.64 -14.40 35.81
N LEU A 152 -0.21 -13.40 35.50
CA LEU A 152 -1.05 -12.74 36.50
C LEU A 152 -2.07 -13.71 37.11
N ASP A 153 -2.65 -14.60 36.31
CA ASP A 153 -3.57 -15.63 36.79
C ASP A 153 -2.88 -16.57 37.77
N ARG A 154 -1.65 -17.02 37.43
CA ARG A 154 -0.83 -17.88 38.29
C ARG A 154 -0.33 -17.16 39.55
N ALA A 155 -0.03 -15.86 39.44
CA ALA A 155 0.39 -15.01 40.55
C ALA A 155 -0.78 -14.58 41.46
N GLY A 156 -2.03 -14.89 41.11
CA GLY A 156 -3.23 -14.46 41.84
C GLY A 156 -3.25 -14.86 43.33
N LEU A 157 -2.57 -15.96 43.70
CA LEU A 157 -2.39 -16.36 45.10
C LEU A 157 -1.55 -15.37 45.91
N ALA A 158 -0.53 -14.76 45.28
CA ALA A 158 0.38 -13.81 45.93
C ALA A 158 -0.29 -12.47 46.28
N ARG A 159 -1.53 -12.23 45.83
CA ARG A 159 -2.32 -11.04 46.18
C ARG A 159 -2.84 -11.02 47.62
N GLY A 160 -2.81 -12.14 48.36
CA GLY A 160 -3.35 -12.22 49.72
C GLY A 160 -2.55 -13.12 50.65
N ARG A 161 -2.12 -12.59 51.81
CA ARG A 161 -1.31 -13.31 52.80
C ARG A 161 -1.97 -14.60 53.30
N LEU A 162 -3.29 -14.57 53.55
CA LEU A 162 -4.06 -15.75 53.97
C LEU A 162 -4.14 -16.80 52.85
N ARG A 163 -4.39 -16.40 51.60
CA ARG A 163 -4.41 -17.31 50.44
C ARG A 163 -3.07 -18.01 50.24
N MET A 164 -1.96 -17.30 50.47
CA MET A 164 -0.63 -17.90 50.51
C MET A 164 -0.47 -18.86 51.69
N ALA A 165 -0.88 -18.49 52.90
CA ALA A 165 -0.77 -19.33 54.10
C ALA A 165 -1.56 -20.65 54.00
N PHE A 166 -2.67 -20.69 53.27
CA PHE A 166 -3.46 -21.91 53.04
C PHE A 166 -3.10 -22.67 51.75
N ALA A 167 -2.23 -22.14 50.89
CA ALA A 167 -1.81 -22.81 49.66
C ALA A 167 -0.72 -23.87 49.92
N GLY A 168 -0.85 -25.03 49.26
CA GLY A 168 0.20 -26.06 49.27
C GLY A 168 1.49 -25.62 48.59
N GLN A 169 2.61 -26.29 48.92
CA GLN A 169 3.98 -25.91 48.51
C GLN A 169 4.11 -25.69 47.00
N ARG A 170 3.59 -26.61 46.17
CA ARG A 170 3.62 -26.49 44.70
C ARG A 170 2.96 -25.21 44.18
N ARG A 171 1.79 -24.84 44.74
CA ARG A 171 1.03 -23.65 44.33
C ARG A 171 1.72 -22.36 44.78
N ARG A 172 2.35 -22.36 45.98
CA ARG A 172 3.17 -21.23 46.44
C ARG A 172 4.38 -21.01 45.54
N THR A 173 5.13 -22.06 45.23
CA THR A 173 6.31 -21.98 44.36
C THR A 173 5.93 -21.48 42.96
N ALA A 174 4.83 -21.99 42.38
CA ALA A 174 4.34 -21.52 41.09
C ALA A 174 3.93 -20.03 41.11
N ALA A 175 3.26 -19.56 42.16
CA ALA A 175 2.85 -18.15 42.30
C ALA A 175 4.06 -17.21 42.48
N LEU A 176 5.07 -17.61 43.26
CA LEU A 176 6.30 -16.84 43.43
C LEU A 176 7.13 -16.78 42.14
N SER A 177 7.29 -17.93 41.46
CA SER A 177 7.96 -17.99 40.15
C SER A 177 7.25 -17.11 39.11
N ALA A 178 5.91 -17.10 39.09
CA ALA A 178 5.14 -16.21 38.22
C ALA A 178 5.36 -14.73 38.57
N LEU A 179 5.45 -14.37 39.85
CA LEU A 179 5.73 -13.00 40.28
C LEU A 179 7.12 -12.53 39.86
N ASP A 180 8.14 -13.40 39.97
CA ASP A 180 9.50 -13.09 39.54
C ASP A 180 9.59 -12.96 38.01
N ALA A 181 8.89 -13.82 37.26
CA ALA A 181 8.77 -13.70 35.81
C ALA A 181 8.10 -12.37 35.41
N ILE A 182 7.01 -11.97 36.07
CA ILE A 182 6.36 -10.67 35.82
C ILE A 182 7.34 -9.53 36.09
N ARG A 183 8.08 -9.56 37.20
CA ARG A 183 9.08 -8.53 37.55
C ARG A 183 10.21 -8.44 36.51
N SER A 184 10.64 -9.58 35.97
CA SER A 184 11.65 -9.62 34.92
C SER A 184 11.14 -8.95 33.64
N VAL A 185 9.95 -9.37 33.18
CA VAL A 185 9.33 -8.84 31.96
C VAL A 185 9.04 -7.34 32.09
N THR A 186 8.52 -6.88 33.23
CA THR A 186 8.25 -5.45 33.44
C THR A 186 9.52 -4.63 33.49
N ARG A 187 10.60 -5.13 34.13
CA ARG A 187 11.89 -4.43 34.16
C ARG A 187 12.50 -4.30 32.77
N GLU A 188 12.49 -5.38 31.99
CA GLU A 188 12.96 -5.38 30.60
C GLU A 188 12.14 -4.44 29.71
N ALA A 189 10.81 -4.45 29.86
CA ALA A 189 9.92 -3.55 29.13
C ALA A 189 10.16 -2.07 29.49
N SER A 190 10.38 -1.75 30.77
CA SER A 190 10.75 -0.40 31.22
C SER A 190 12.09 0.04 30.66
N ALA A 191 13.10 -0.84 30.63
CA ALA A 191 14.42 -0.53 30.07
C ALA A 191 14.37 -0.24 28.56
N ARG A 192 13.36 -0.78 27.85
CA ARG A 192 13.09 -0.52 26.43
C ARG A 192 12.10 0.62 26.20
N GLU A 193 11.71 1.37 27.24
CA GLU A 193 10.71 2.44 27.16
C GLU A 193 9.35 2.00 26.57
N THR A 194 9.02 0.73 26.73
CA THR A 194 7.78 0.14 26.19
C THR A 194 6.51 0.86 26.67
N PRO A 195 6.39 1.29 27.95
CA PRO A 195 5.22 2.05 28.39
C PRO A 195 5.01 3.35 27.59
N THR A 196 6.09 4.06 27.26
CA THR A 196 6.05 5.29 26.46
C THR A 196 5.63 5.00 25.03
N LEU A 197 6.22 3.95 24.41
CA LEU A 197 5.83 3.49 23.07
C LEU A 197 4.33 3.17 22.98
N LEU A 198 3.79 2.44 23.96
CA LEU A 198 2.37 2.08 24.00
C LEU A 198 1.47 3.29 24.23
N ALA A 199 1.85 4.20 25.13
CA ALA A 199 1.09 5.42 25.38
C ALA A 199 1.05 6.33 24.15
N GLN A 200 2.19 6.49 23.46
CA GLN A 200 2.29 7.28 22.23
C GLN A 200 1.41 6.68 21.13
N ALA A 201 1.50 5.37 20.89
CA ALA A 201 0.68 4.70 19.87
C ALA A 201 -0.82 4.83 20.14
N SER A 202 -1.26 4.68 21.41
CA SER A 202 -2.65 4.89 21.80
C SER A 202 -3.08 6.36 21.59
N ALA A 203 -2.25 7.32 21.99
CA ALA A 203 -2.54 8.74 21.78
C ALA A 203 -2.68 9.12 20.30
N ASP A 204 -1.81 8.57 19.43
CA ASP A 204 -1.87 8.83 18.00
C ASP A 204 -3.09 8.16 17.34
N LEU A 205 -3.46 6.94 17.77
CA LEU A 205 -4.68 6.26 17.32
C LEU A 205 -5.97 6.97 17.73
N LEU A 206 -5.94 7.74 18.82
CA LEU A 206 -7.07 8.52 19.31
C LEU A 206 -7.09 9.95 18.76
N ARG A 207 -6.01 10.40 18.09
CA ARG A 207 -5.92 11.74 17.52
C ARG A 207 -6.86 11.86 16.31
N ARG A 208 -7.94 12.61 16.49
CA ARG A 208 -8.86 13.01 15.42
C ARG A 208 -8.44 14.37 14.84
N PRO A 209 -8.62 14.59 13.53
CA PRO A 209 -8.45 15.92 12.96
C PRO A 209 -9.47 16.89 13.57
N ALA A 210 -9.08 18.15 13.80
CA ALA A 210 -9.96 19.13 14.42
C ALA A 210 -11.01 19.65 13.43
N THR A 211 -10.71 19.64 12.13
CA THR A 211 -11.61 20.11 11.06
C THR A 211 -11.48 19.27 9.79
N GLU A 212 -12.50 19.36 8.92
CA GLU A 212 -12.43 18.77 7.57
C GLU A 212 -11.30 19.39 6.73
N ALA A 213 -11.10 20.71 6.82
CA ALA A 213 -10.03 21.39 6.10
C ALA A 213 -8.63 20.88 6.48
N GLU A 214 -8.37 20.68 7.78
CA GLU A 214 -7.13 20.07 8.27
C GLU A 214 -6.96 18.65 7.74
N THR A 215 -8.05 17.87 7.68
CA THR A 215 -8.06 16.50 7.15
C THR A 215 -7.60 16.45 5.70
N TRP A 216 -8.10 17.37 4.87
CA TRP A 216 -7.75 17.44 3.45
C TRP A 216 -6.35 17.99 3.20
N VAL A 217 -5.91 19.00 3.94
CA VAL A 217 -4.53 19.52 3.87
C VAL A 217 -3.53 18.42 4.24
N ASP A 218 -3.83 17.67 5.30
CA ASP A 218 -2.99 16.56 5.74
C ASP A 218 -2.93 15.43 4.71
N PHE A 219 -4.08 15.11 4.11
CA PHE A 219 -4.15 14.14 3.01
C PHE A 219 -3.35 14.60 1.79
N GLU A 220 -3.43 15.87 1.40
CA GLU A 220 -2.69 16.40 0.25
C GLU A 220 -1.18 16.26 0.44
N LEU A 221 -0.68 16.59 1.64
CA LEU A 221 0.74 16.47 2.00
C LEU A 221 1.21 15.01 2.13
N ARG A 222 0.38 14.12 2.66
CA ARG A 222 0.73 12.73 3.01
C ARG A 222 -0.05 11.67 2.23
N SER A 223 -0.53 12.01 1.03
CA SER A 223 -1.41 11.15 0.21
C SER A 223 -0.91 9.71 0.05
N ALA A 224 0.42 9.52 -0.09
CA ALA A 224 1.03 8.21 -0.18
C ALA A 224 0.80 7.34 1.07
N ASP A 225 0.84 7.91 2.26
CA ASP A 225 0.65 7.19 3.51
C ASP A 225 -0.81 6.75 3.66
N TYR A 226 -1.75 7.61 3.29
CA TYR A 226 -3.18 7.30 3.25
C TYR A 226 -3.50 6.17 2.27
N TYR A 227 -2.98 6.24 1.03
CA TYR A 227 -3.19 5.18 0.05
C TYR A 227 -2.53 3.86 0.47
N SER A 228 -1.36 3.91 1.12
CA SER A 228 -0.69 2.71 1.64
C SER A 228 -1.51 2.04 2.74
N GLN A 229 -2.05 2.83 3.68
CA GLN A 229 -2.95 2.32 4.73
C GLN A 229 -4.24 1.76 4.14
N LEU A 230 -4.83 2.46 3.16
CA LEU A 230 -6.06 2.01 2.51
C LEU A 230 -5.87 0.65 1.83
N ALA A 231 -4.76 0.45 1.12
CA ALA A 231 -4.45 -0.82 0.47
C ALA A 231 -4.27 -1.94 1.51
N GLU A 232 -3.46 -1.72 2.54
CA GLU A 232 -3.24 -2.69 3.63
C GLU A 232 -4.57 -3.14 4.28
N ILE A 233 -5.52 -2.21 4.48
CA ILE A 233 -6.79 -2.48 5.15
C ILE A 233 -7.81 -3.17 4.23
N ALA A 234 -7.82 -2.82 2.95
CA ALA A 234 -8.70 -3.43 1.96
C ALA A 234 -8.39 -4.92 1.73
N GLY A 235 -7.31 -5.46 2.31
CA GLY A 235 -6.88 -6.83 2.06
C GLY A 235 -6.37 -7.03 0.64
N GLN A 236 -6.25 -5.94 -0.12
CA GLN A 236 -5.45 -5.91 -1.32
C GLN A 236 -4.01 -5.85 -0.83
N GLU A 237 -3.22 -6.91 -1.08
CA GLU A 237 -1.77 -6.72 -1.11
C GLU A 237 -1.49 -5.43 -1.88
N PRO A 238 -0.64 -4.52 -1.37
CA PRO A 238 -0.54 -3.14 -1.87
C PRO A 238 -0.57 -3.17 -3.38
N ASP A 239 -1.74 -2.81 -3.93
CA ASP A 239 -2.08 -3.24 -5.26
C ASP A 239 -1.31 -2.35 -6.22
N LEU A 240 -0.15 -2.88 -6.58
CA LEU A 240 0.61 -2.48 -7.73
C LEU A 240 -0.29 -2.48 -8.99
N ALA A 241 -1.51 -3.05 -9.00
CA ALA A 241 -2.50 -2.85 -10.07
C ALA A 241 -2.81 -1.38 -10.38
N ALA A 242 -2.74 -0.47 -9.39
CA ALA A 242 -2.88 0.97 -9.67
C ALA A 242 -1.67 1.55 -10.41
N ALA A 243 -0.48 0.92 -10.28
CA ALA A 243 0.73 1.24 -11.04
C ALA A 243 0.86 0.42 -12.35
N GLU A 244 0.21 -0.74 -12.45
CA GLU A 244 0.26 -1.72 -13.56
C GLU A 244 -0.76 -1.43 -14.67
N GLY A 245 -1.26 -0.19 -14.81
CA GLY A 245 -2.26 0.17 -15.82
C GLY A 245 -2.04 -0.53 -17.17
N PHE A 246 -3.01 -1.35 -17.61
CA PHE A 246 -3.01 -2.09 -18.89
C PHE A 246 -1.74 -2.90 -19.22
N VAL A 247 -0.90 -3.25 -18.23
CA VAL A 247 0.28 -4.07 -18.45
C VAL A 247 -0.12 -5.54 -18.52
N PRO A 248 0.17 -6.27 -19.62
CA PRO A 248 -0.09 -7.71 -19.70
C PRO A 248 0.49 -8.47 -18.49
N SER A 249 -0.24 -9.48 -17.98
CA SER A 249 0.12 -10.22 -16.75
C SER A 249 1.54 -10.76 -16.76
N GLU A 250 2.03 -11.24 -17.92
CA GLU A 250 3.41 -11.72 -18.10
C GLU A 250 4.45 -10.63 -17.84
N ILE A 251 4.16 -9.38 -18.23
CA ILE A 251 5.05 -8.24 -17.99
C ILE A 251 5.01 -7.85 -16.51
N ALA A 252 3.83 -7.84 -15.89
CA ALA A 252 3.68 -7.55 -14.47
C ALA A 252 4.45 -8.56 -13.60
N GLU A 253 4.37 -9.85 -13.90
CA GLU A 253 5.14 -10.90 -13.23
C GLU A 253 6.65 -10.69 -13.36
N ARG A 254 7.14 -10.38 -14.58
CA ARG A 254 8.56 -10.04 -14.80
C ARG A 254 9.01 -8.82 -14.00
N VAL A 255 8.15 -7.81 -13.86
CA VAL A 255 8.44 -6.61 -13.07
C VAL A 255 8.49 -6.94 -11.58
N ARG A 256 7.61 -7.81 -11.09
CA ARG A 256 7.60 -8.27 -9.68
C ARG A 256 8.84 -9.10 -9.35
N ALA A 257 9.29 -9.94 -10.29
CA ALA A 257 10.53 -10.71 -10.15
C ALA A 257 11.81 -9.86 -10.25
N GLN A 258 11.73 -8.68 -10.87
CA GLN A 258 12.86 -7.78 -10.99
C GLN A 258 13.21 -7.15 -9.64
N GLN A 259 14.34 -7.59 -9.08
CA GLN A 259 14.94 -6.97 -7.91
C GLN A 259 15.37 -5.54 -8.23
N LEU A 260 15.21 -4.63 -7.26
CA LEU A 260 15.71 -3.28 -7.31
C LEU A 260 16.73 -3.10 -6.19
N ASP A 261 17.91 -2.59 -6.54
CA ASP A 261 19.01 -2.36 -5.61
C ASP A 261 19.09 -0.86 -5.38
N ASP A 262 18.85 -0.46 -4.14
CA ASP A 262 18.75 0.92 -3.71
C ASP A 262 20.02 1.44 -3.04
N THR A 263 21.13 0.70 -3.10
CA THR A 263 22.43 1.05 -2.48
C THR A 263 22.88 2.48 -2.81
N HIS A 264 22.63 2.94 -4.04
CA HIS A 264 23.01 4.28 -4.49
C HIS A 264 21.90 5.34 -4.38
N LEU A 265 20.75 5.01 -3.78
CA LEU A 265 19.67 5.95 -3.54
C LEU A 265 19.79 6.59 -2.15
N ARG A 266 19.52 7.89 -2.08
CA ARG A 266 19.46 8.67 -0.82
C ARG A 266 18.04 8.80 -0.27
N VAL A 267 17.06 8.28 -0.99
CA VAL A 267 15.63 8.43 -0.70
C VAL A 267 14.90 7.11 -0.90
N SER A 268 13.87 6.87 -0.11
CA SER A 268 12.95 5.76 -0.31
C SER A 268 11.98 6.06 -1.46
N LEU A 269 11.74 5.06 -2.31
CA LEU A 269 10.79 5.17 -3.43
C LEU A 269 9.36 4.87 -2.96
N ARG A 270 8.39 5.59 -3.54
CA ARG A 270 6.97 5.21 -3.42
C ARG A 270 6.72 3.91 -4.21
N GLY A 271 5.70 3.13 -3.85
CA GLY A 271 5.42 1.83 -4.47
C GLY A 271 5.36 1.87 -6.01
N TYR A 272 4.63 2.85 -6.56
CA TYR A 272 4.54 3.06 -8.00
C TYR A 272 5.87 3.52 -8.64
N GLN A 273 6.74 4.21 -7.90
CA GLN A 273 8.06 4.63 -8.39
C GLN A 273 9.03 3.44 -8.44
N SER A 274 8.98 2.59 -7.41
CA SER A 274 9.69 1.31 -7.40
C SER A 274 9.23 0.42 -8.56
N PHE A 275 7.92 0.36 -8.80
CA PHE A 275 7.35 -0.33 -9.94
C PHE A 275 7.85 0.21 -11.27
N GLY A 276 7.76 1.53 -11.51
CA GLY A 276 8.23 2.16 -12.76
C GLY A 276 9.71 1.90 -13.02
N ALA A 277 10.55 1.95 -11.98
CA ALA A 277 11.97 1.60 -12.08
C ALA A 277 12.19 0.12 -12.42
N ARG A 278 11.50 -0.81 -11.74
CA ARG A 278 11.56 -2.24 -12.04
C ARG A 278 11.03 -2.57 -13.43
N PHE A 279 10.00 -1.87 -13.89
CA PHE A 279 9.45 -2.00 -15.23
C PHE A 279 10.47 -1.60 -16.29
N ALA A 280 11.14 -0.46 -16.11
CA ALA A 280 12.23 -0.03 -16.99
C ALA A 280 13.37 -1.05 -17.04
N LEU A 281 13.76 -1.61 -15.89
CA LEU A 281 14.82 -2.62 -15.80
C LEU A 281 14.42 -3.96 -16.46
N ALA A 282 13.20 -4.43 -16.23
CA ALA A 282 12.69 -5.69 -16.74
C ALA A 282 12.52 -5.67 -18.26
N GLN A 283 12.01 -4.57 -18.83
CA GLN A 283 11.74 -4.42 -20.26
C GLN A 283 12.89 -3.78 -21.05
N ARG A 284 13.83 -3.11 -20.38
CA ARG A 284 15.00 -2.41 -20.93
C ARG A 284 14.68 -1.19 -21.78
N ARG A 285 13.84 -1.33 -22.82
CA ARG A 285 13.42 -0.24 -23.72
C ARG A 285 11.94 0.06 -23.48
N VAL A 286 11.67 1.15 -22.78
CA VAL A 286 10.31 1.51 -22.33
C VAL A 286 10.00 2.98 -22.53
N ILE A 287 8.71 3.29 -22.57
CA ILE A 287 8.16 4.64 -22.43
C ILE A 287 7.43 4.67 -21.10
N ILE A 288 7.80 5.60 -20.22
CA ILE A 288 7.11 5.84 -18.95
C ILE A 288 6.20 7.06 -19.14
N GLY A 289 4.89 6.81 -19.19
CA GLY A 289 3.85 7.80 -19.48
C GLY A 289 3.13 8.36 -18.25
N ASP A 290 3.70 8.23 -17.05
CA ASP A 290 3.07 8.67 -15.80
C ASP A 290 2.69 10.15 -15.83
N GLU A 291 1.69 10.52 -15.04
CA GLU A 291 1.25 11.90 -14.86
C GLU A 291 2.40 12.84 -14.45
N MET A 292 2.26 14.13 -14.80
CA MET A 292 3.21 15.16 -14.38
C MET A 292 3.24 15.24 -12.85
N GLY A 293 4.43 15.28 -12.26
CA GLY A 293 4.58 15.35 -10.78
C GLY A 293 4.73 14.02 -10.04
N LEU A 294 4.46 12.87 -10.68
CA LEU A 294 4.64 11.54 -10.05
C LEU A 294 6.12 11.11 -9.86
N GLY A 295 7.08 11.91 -10.31
CA GLY A 295 8.49 11.61 -10.07
C GLY A 295 9.07 10.59 -11.07
N LYS A 296 8.77 10.73 -12.37
CA LYS A 296 9.46 9.99 -13.44
C LYS A 296 10.98 10.13 -13.37
N THR A 297 11.47 11.31 -12.96
CA THR A 297 12.90 11.57 -12.76
C THR A 297 13.50 10.62 -11.71
N ILE A 298 12.84 10.45 -10.55
CA ILE A 298 13.35 9.55 -9.51
C ILE A 298 13.27 8.07 -9.93
N GLN A 299 12.28 7.68 -10.73
CA GLN A 299 12.21 6.33 -11.30
C GLN A 299 13.40 6.03 -12.21
N ALA A 300 13.77 6.98 -13.09
CA ALA A 300 14.94 6.84 -13.95
C ALA A 300 16.25 6.80 -13.13
N ILE A 301 16.38 7.66 -12.11
CA ILE A 301 17.53 7.65 -11.20
C ILE A 301 17.63 6.32 -10.45
N ALA A 302 16.51 5.75 -10.00
CA ALA A 302 16.47 4.45 -9.35
C ALA A 302 16.92 3.30 -10.27
N ALA A 303 16.50 3.33 -11.55
CA ALA A 303 16.98 2.35 -12.53
C ALA A 303 18.50 2.47 -12.76
N MET A 304 19.04 3.69 -12.86
CA MET A 304 20.48 3.92 -12.99
C MET A 304 21.25 3.51 -11.73
N ALA A 305 20.74 3.83 -10.53
CA ALA A 305 21.31 3.42 -9.25
C ALA A 305 21.44 1.90 -9.14
N HIS A 306 20.40 1.17 -9.53
CA HIS A 306 20.43 -0.28 -9.57
C HIS A 306 21.47 -0.84 -10.54
N LEU A 307 21.57 -0.27 -11.74
CA LEU A 307 22.58 -0.68 -12.73
C LEU A 307 24.00 -0.38 -12.23
N ALA A 308 24.18 0.74 -11.52
CA ALA A 308 25.46 1.12 -10.93
C ALA A 308 25.90 0.13 -9.84
N ALA A 309 24.98 -0.31 -8.99
CA ALA A 309 25.25 -1.35 -8.00
C ALA A 309 25.67 -2.69 -8.65
N ARG A 310 25.34 -2.89 -9.93
CA ARG A 310 25.72 -4.06 -10.74
C ARG A 310 26.91 -3.82 -11.67
N GLY A 311 27.63 -2.70 -11.51
CA GLY A 311 28.88 -2.42 -12.21
C GLY A 311 28.75 -1.52 -13.44
N SER A 312 27.55 -1.04 -13.81
CA SER A 312 27.41 -0.06 -14.88
C SER A 312 27.89 1.31 -14.41
N THR A 313 28.88 1.88 -15.11
CA THR A 313 29.52 3.13 -14.69
C THR A 313 29.06 4.37 -15.45
N HIS A 314 28.48 4.23 -16.64
CA HIS A 314 28.20 5.36 -17.53
C HIS A 314 26.72 5.42 -17.93
N PHE A 315 26.07 6.54 -17.64
CA PHE A 315 24.68 6.82 -17.99
C PHE A 315 24.55 8.18 -18.66
N MET A 316 23.54 8.34 -19.52
CA MET A 316 23.25 9.59 -20.20
C MET A 316 21.76 9.92 -20.16
N VAL A 317 21.46 11.17 -19.79
CA VAL A 317 20.13 11.78 -19.81
C VAL A 317 20.13 12.89 -20.84
N VAL A 318 19.19 12.83 -21.77
CA VAL A 318 18.94 13.89 -22.77
C VAL A 318 17.62 14.56 -22.42
N CYS A 319 17.65 15.88 -22.22
CA CYS A 319 16.48 16.63 -21.77
C CYS A 319 16.41 18.05 -22.37
N PRO A 320 15.26 18.74 -22.31
CA PRO A 320 15.19 20.16 -22.66
C PRO A 320 16.13 21.00 -21.78
N ALA A 321 16.70 22.08 -22.34
CA ALA A 321 17.65 22.94 -21.64
C ALA A 321 17.09 23.50 -20.31
N SER A 322 15.78 23.79 -20.27
CA SER A 322 15.09 24.33 -19.09
C SER A 322 15.11 23.40 -17.88
N VAL A 323 15.24 22.09 -18.06
CA VAL A 323 15.20 21.10 -16.98
C VAL A 323 16.57 20.46 -16.68
N LEU A 324 17.62 20.83 -17.41
CA LEU A 324 18.98 20.29 -17.22
C LEU A 324 19.49 20.53 -15.80
N ILE A 325 19.33 21.76 -15.29
CA ILE A 325 19.74 22.12 -13.93
C ILE A 325 18.93 21.32 -12.89
N ASN A 326 17.63 21.12 -13.15
CA ASN A 326 16.78 20.34 -12.26
C ASN A 326 17.24 18.87 -12.19
N TRP A 327 17.55 18.25 -13.34
CA TRP A 327 18.13 16.90 -13.39
C TRP A 327 19.42 16.79 -12.57
N SER A 328 20.36 17.71 -12.75
CA SER A 328 21.62 17.71 -12.00
C SER A 328 21.41 17.82 -10.48
N ARG A 329 20.44 18.64 -10.05
CA ARG A 329 20.05 18.75 -8.63
C ARG A 329 19.38 17.49 -8.11
N GLU A 330 18.44 16.91 -8.88
CA GLU A 330 17.75 15.67 -8.49
C GLU A 330 18.73 14.49 -8.38
N ILE A 331 19.64 14.33 -9.33
CA ILE A 331 20.67 13.27 -9.27
C ILE A 331 21.49 13.41 -7.99
N SER A 332 22.00 14.61 -7.72
CA SER A 332 22.88 14.88 -6.57
C SER A 332 22.17 14.76 -5.22
N SER A 333 20.88 15.11 -5.16
CA SER A 333 20.10 15.07 -3.92
C SER A 333 19.49 13.69 -3.65
N ARG A 334 19.13 12.94 -4.69
CA ARG A 334 18.40 11.68 -4.57
C ARG A 334 19.27 10.44 -4.72
N SER A 335 20.52 10.58 -5.16
CA SER A 335 21.44 9.46 -5.33
C SER A 335 22.87 9.80 -4.90
N THR A 336 23.72 8.78 -4.77
CA THR A 336 25.17 8.92 -4.59
C THR A 336 25.92 9.03 -5.91
N LEU A 337 25.22 8.97 -7.05
CA LEU A 337 25.84 9.01 -8.38
C LEU A 337 26.30 10.42 -8.74
N ARG A 338 27.41 10.52 -9.48
CA ARG A 338 27.96 11.81 -9.92
C ARG A 338 27.10 12.36 -11.07
N ALA A 339 26.57 13.57 -10.88
CA ALA A 339 25.94 14.33 -11.97
C ALA A 339 27.01 15.06 -12.78
N CYS A 340 27.00 14.89 -14.11
CA CYS A 340 27.92 15.55 -15.04
C CYS A 340 27.10 16.37 -16.04
N PRO A 341 26.89 17.67 -15.81
CA PRO A 341 26.26 18.54 -16.80
C PRO A 341 27.16 18.68 -18.03
N VAL A 342 26.75 18.13 -19.17
CA VAL A 342 27.48 18.20 -20.44
C VAL A 342 26.78 19.22 -21.34
N HIS A 343 26.97 20.50 -21.03
CA HIS A 343 26.37 21.62 -21.72
C HIS A 343 27.24 22.88 -21.61
N GLY A 344 27.02 23.85 -22.49
CA GLY A 344 27.74 25.13 -22.48
C GLY A 344 29.11 25.09 -23.19
N PRO A 345 29.97 26.09 -22.93
CA PRO A 345 31.28 26.20 -23.57
C PRO A 345 32.21 25.04 -23.19
N ASP A 346 32.16 24.59 -21.94
CA ASP A 346 33.08 23.56 -21.39
C ASP A 346 32.61 22.12 -21.63
N ARG A 347 31.57 21.94 -22.47
CA ARG A 347 30.93 20.63 -22.69
C ARG A 347 31.90 19.52 -23.12
N GLN A 348 32.94 19.85 -23.90
CA GLN A 348 33.90 18.85 -24.38
C GLN A 348 34.76 18.31 -23.24
N GLU A 349 35.18 19.18 -22.33
CA GLU A 349 35.93 18.79 -21.13
C GLU A 349 35.04 17.97 -20.18
N SER A 350 33.80 18.43 -19.92
CA SER A 350 32.86 17.69 -19.08
C SER A 350 32.49 16.31 -19.66
N PHE A 351 32.42 16.20 -20.99
CA PHE A 351 32.20 14.92 -21.67
C PHE A 351 33.41 13.99 -21.52
N ALA A 352 34.63 14.51 -21.71
CA ALA A 352 35.86 13.74 -21.52
C ALA A 352 36.00 13.26 -20.06
N GLU A 353 35.68 14.11 -19.08
CA GLU A 353 35.68 13.72 -17.66
C GLU A 353 34.63 12.64 -17.35
N TRP A 354 33.44 12.73 -17.94
CA TRP A 354 32.43 11.68 -17.83
C TRP A 354 32.89 10.36 -18.45
N CYS A 355 33.54 10.39 -19.62
CA CYS A 355 34.13 9.20 -20.24
C CYS A 355 35.16 8.53 -19.33
N ASP A 356 36.04 9.30 -18.69
CA ASP A 356 37.08 8.77 -17.79
C ASP A 356 36.49 8.22 -16.47
N ARG A 357 35.61 9.00 -15.82
CA ARG A 357 35.22 8.76 -14.42
C ARG A 357 33.81 8.20 -14.23
N GLY A 358 33.03 7.99 -15.29
CA GLY A 358 31.64 7.48 -15.21
C GLY A 358 30.62 8.49 -14.66
N GLY A 359 29.47 8.05 -14.16
CA GLY A 359 28.39 8.89 -13.65
C GLY A 359 27.25 9.12 -14.65
N ILE A 360 26.41 10.11 -14.38
CA ILE A 360 25.24 10.47 -15.18
C ILE A 360 25.53 11.77 -15.94
N ALA A 361 25.80 11.66 -17.24
CA ALA A 361 25.88 12.81 -18.13
C ALA A 361 24.48 13.37 -18.38
N VAL A 362 24.28 14.68 -18.19
CA VAL A 362 23.02 15.38 -18.49
C VAL A 362 23.28 16.37 -19.61
N THR A 363 22.63 16.17 -20.76
CA THR A 363 22.82 17.00 -21.95
C THR A 363 21.49 17.39 -22.58
N THR A 364 21.54 18.28 -23.57
CA THR A 364 20.37 18.73 -24.34
C THR A 364 20.32 18.10 -25.72
N PHE A 365 19.15 18.10 -26.35
CA PHE A 365 18.99 17.64 -27.73
C PHE A 365 19.98 18.32 -28.69
N ASP A 366 20.11 19.65 -28.60
CA ASP A 366 21.04 20.41 -29.46
C ASP A 366 22.51 20.06 -29.17
N SER A 367 22.86 19.85 -27.90
CA SER A 367 24.24 19.58 -27.49
C SER A 367 24.67 18.16 -27.86
N LEU A 368 23.74 17.20 -27.87
CA LEU A 368 23.99 15.79 -28.16
C LEU A 368 24.63 15.59 -29.54
N HIS A 369 24.15 16.32 -30.55
CA HIS A 369 24.67 16.23 -31.92
C HIS A 369 26.11 16.73 -32.07
N LEU A 370 26.60 17.51 -31.10
CA LEU A 370 27.94 18.07 -31.09
C LEU A 370 28.92 17.23 -30.27
N LEU A 371 28.46 16.16 -29.62
CA LEU A 371 29.32 15.26 -28.87
C LEU A 371 30.07 14.31 -29.81
N PRO A 372 31.33 13.96 -29.49
CA PRO A 372 32.08 12.96 -30.25
C PRO A 372 31.30 11.65 -30.33
N ALA A 373 31.29 11.02 -31.52
CA ALA A 373 30.75 9.67 -31.65
C ALA A 373 31.53 8.71 -30.72
N PRO A 374 30.87 7.70 -30.13
CA PRO A 374 31.57 6.69 -29.36
C PRO A 374 32.60 6.02 -30.27
N THR A 375 33.89 6.15 -29.95
CA THR A 375 34.93 5.34 -30.59
C THR A 375 34.68 3.89 -30.23
N ASP A 376 34.51 3.06 -31.26
CA ASP A 376 34.13 1.66 -31.18
C ASP A 376 35.29 0.84 -30.57
N THR A 377 35.38 0.80 -29.24
CA THR A 377 36.28 -0.12 -28.53
C THR A 377 35.46 -0.93 -27.53
N ARG A 378 34.86 -2.02 -28.00
CA ARG A 378 34.44 -3.13 -27.14
C ARG A 378 35.67 -3.93 -26.72
N PRO A 379 35.99 -4.11 -25.44
CA PRO A 379 36.69 -5.30 -25.00
C PRO A 379 35.69 -6.46 -24.87
N ALA A 380 36.16 -7.66 -25.21
CA ALA A 380 35.45 -8.92 -25.17
C ALA A 380 35.14 -9.40 -23.74
#